data_AF-A0A4W4FPB2-F1
#
_entry.id   AF-A0A4W4FPB2-F1
#
_cell.length_a   1.000
_cell.length_b   1.000
_cell.length_c   1.000
_cell.angle_alpha   90.00
_cell.angle_beta   90.00
_cell.angle_gamma   90.00
#
_symmetry.space_group_name_H-M   'P 1'
#
loop_
_entity.id
_entity.type
_entity.pdbx_description
1 polymer ?
#
loop_
_entity_poly.entity_id
_entity_poly.type
_entity_poly.pdbx_seq_one_letter_code
_entity_poly.pdbx_strand_id
1 'polypeptide(L)'
;MEELKVQADESSQKHLEKLEELSSNLKEKEVLIQNLQTKLKESEALAKMKMPPTAAEMEGMKDKLVKMELDHVAVTTGHEKEITQLKSMLEHREEVIRKLKETLRKTQQEEEYSFMESDGSQTKALACLKEKTIEELHKKNAHFESLLTKQQEEITKWKNRAYKLRGSRKDPPQTPHTPTKRQPPLVESEVNSPKKAFLDSPKSKFFDIRAGDEPMSLKCPKQFFDNSNLGTMPDVSHIPAELAMDSSESDEDASTSTAVGSNEANQDNWWHIPNSSPRKANTNMDANGCPTQ
;
A
#
# COMPACT_ATOMS: atom_id res chain seq x y z
N MET A 1 -3.20 85.87 -61.92
CA MET A 1 -3.21 85.52 -60.48
C MET A 1 -3.86 84.16 -60.24
N GLU A 2 -4.91 83.78 -60.99
CA GLU A 2 -5.50 82.42 -60.94
C GLU A 2 -4.50 81.26 -61.12
N GLU A 3 -3.65 81.26 -62.15
CA GLU A 3 -2.78 80.10 -62.45
C GLU A 3 -1.78 79.74 -61.34
N LEU A 4 -1.20 80.76 -60.69
CA LEU A 4 -0.29 80.55 -59.55
C LEU A 4 -1.02 79.97 -58.33
N LYS A 5 -2.32 80.24 -58.19
CA LYS A 5 -3.15 79.70 -57.11
C LYS A 5 -3.52 78.24 -57.38
N VAL A 6 -3.90 77.91 -58.62
CA VAL A 6 -4.19 76.53 -59.04
C VAL A 6 -2.95 75.63 -58.89
N GLN A 7 -1.76 76.13 -59.26
CA GLN A 7 -0.52 75.37 -59.09
C GLN A 7 -0.14 75.13 -57.61
N ALA A 8 -0.37 76.12 -56.75
CA ALA A 8 -0.14 75.99 -55.31
C ALA A 8 -1.14 75.02 -54.65
N ASP A 9 -2.39 75.01 -55.12
CA ASP A 9 -3.45 74.11 -54.65
C ASP A 9 -3.16 72.66 -55.09
N GLU A 10 -2.74 72.43 -56.34
CA GLU A 10 -2.31 71.12 -56.84
C GLU A 10 -1.07 70.58 -56.10
N SER A 11 -0.09 71.44 -55.83
CA SER A 11 1.10 71.06 -55.05
C SER A 11 0.71 70.70 -53.61
N SER A 12 -0.18 71.47 -52.99
CA SER A 12 -0.67 71.21 -51.63
C SER A 12 -1.44 69.90 -51.56
N GLN A 13 -2.27 69.60 -52.55
CA GLN A 13 -3.01 68.34 -52.64
C GLN A 13 -2.06 67.13 -52.78
N LYS A 14 -1.05 67.20 -53.64
CA LYS A 14 -0.01 66.15 -53.77
C LYS A 14 0.75 65.92 -52.45
N HIS A 15 1.04 66.98 -51.71
CA HIS A 15 1.67 66.85 -50.39
C HIS A 15 0.75 66.18 -49.38
N LEU A 16 -0.55 66.46 -49.44
CA LEU A 16 -1.58 65.88 -48.56
C LEU A 16 -1.74 64.38 -48.82
N GLU A 17 -1.84 63.97 -50.10
CA GLU A 17 -1.88 62.56 -50.51
C GLU A 17 -0.62 61.81 -50.07
N LYS A 18 0.56 62.40 -50.24
CA LYS A 18 1.82 61.80 -49.79
C LYS A 18 1.88 61.66 -48.26
N LEU A 19 1.32 62.62 -47.52
CA LEU A 19 1.24 62.55 -46.06
C LEU A 19 0.29 61.43 -45.62
N GLU A 20 -0.83 61.27 -46.32
CA GLU A 20 -1.81 60.20 -46.06
C GLU A 20 -1.20 58.82 -46.36
N GLU A 21 -0.51 58.66 -47.50
CA GLU A 21 0.21 57.43 -47.86
C GLU A 21 1.25 57.05 -46.79
N LEU A 22 2.09 58.01 -46.36
CA LEU A 22 3.06 57.79 -45.29
C LEU A 22 2.39 57.43 -43.96
N SER A 23 1.24 58.03 -43.66
CA SER A 23 0.46 57.71 -42.45
C SER A 23 -0.10 56.29 -42.49
N SER A 24 -0.56 55.84 -43.67
CA SER A 24 -1.06 54.48 -43.89
C SER A 24 0.06 53.45 -43.74
N ASN A 25 1.22 53.72 -44.34
CA ASN A 25 2.41 52.87 -44.21
C ASN A 25 2.86 52.75 -42.75
N LEU A 26 2.89 53.86 -42.01
CA LEU A 26 3.25 53.84 -40.59
C LEU A 26 2.30 52.97 -39.77
N LYS A 27 0.98 53.07 -40.01
CA LYS A 27 -0.02 52.21 -39.35
C LYS A 27 0.17 50.73 -39.68
N GLU A 28 0.47 50.40 -40.94
CA GLU A 28 0.76 49.03 -41.35
C GLU A 28 2.00 48.48 -40.65
N LYS A 29 3.08 49.27 -40.57
CA LYS A 29 4.31 48.90 -39.84
C LYS A 29 4.05 48.71 -38.35
N GLU A 30 3.23 49.57 -37.73
CA GLU A 30 2.83 49.45 -36.33
C GLU A 30 2.09 48.12 -36.08
N VAL A 31 1.13 47.75 -36.92
CA VAL A 31 0.42 46.46 -36.84
C VAL A 31 1.39 45.28 -37.01
N LEU A 32 2.33 45.37 -37.96
CA LEU A 32 3.33 44.33 -38.17
C LEU A 32 4.24 44.17 -36.94
N ILE A 33 4.68 45.27 -36.33
CA ILE A 33 5.49 45.25 -35.11
C ILE A 33 4.71 44.58 -33.98
N GLN A 34 3.45 44.93 -33.78
CA GLN A 34 2.60 44.30 -32.77
C GLN A 34 2.44 42.80 -33.03
N ASN A 35 2.24 42.39 -34.29
CA ASN A 35 2.16 40.97 -34.66
C ASN A 35 3.48 40.22 -34.40
N LEU A 36 4.62 40.83 -34.70
CA LEU A 36 5.92 40.21 -34.42
C LEU A 36 6.17 40.11 -32.91
N GLN A 37 5.75 41.11 -32.12
CA GLN A 37 5.85 41.05 -30.66
C GLN A 37 4.96 39.96 -30.07
N THR A 38 3.75 39.75 -30.59
CA THR A 38 2.89 38.64 -30.12
C THR A 38 3.51 37.29 -30.47
N LYS A 39 3.99 37.10 -31.70
CA LYS A 39 4.69 35.88 -32.12
C LYS A 39 5.96 35.62 -31.32
N LEU A 40 6.72 36.67 -30.98
CA LEU A 40 7.90 36.54 -30.13
C LEU A 40 7.51 36.02 -28.75
N LYS A 41 6.52 36.63 -28.09
CA LYS A 41 6.03 36.19 -26.77
C LYS A 41 5.47 34.77 -26.81
N GLU A 42 4.74 34.41 -27.84
CA GLU A 42 4.21 33.06 -28.05
C GLU A 42 5.36 32.05 -28.20
N SER A 43 6.35 32.36 -29.04
CA SER A 43 7.53 31.50 -29.22
C SER A 43 8.36 31.37 -27.94
N GLU A 44 8.44 32.42 -27.13
CA GLU A 44 9.13 32.41 -25.84
C GLU A 44 8.38 31.54 -24.82
N ALA A 45 7.05 31.63 -24.76
CA ALA A 45 6.21 30.79 -23.90
C ALA A 45 6.32 29.31 -24.30
N LEU A 46 6.29 29.04 -25.60
CA LEU A 46 6.40 27.69 -26.15
C LEU A 46 7.81 27.12 -25.94
N ALA A 47 8.86 27.95 -26.02
CA ALA A 47 10.21 27.57 -25.64
C ALA A 47 10.30 27.24 -24.14
N LYS A 48 9.74 28.09 -23.26
CA LYS A 48 9.69 27.85 -21.81
C LYS A 48 8.96 26.55 -21.44
N MET A 49 7.87 26.22 -22.13
CA MET A 49 7.18 24.93 -21.95
C MET A 49 8.03 23.74 -22.42
N LYS A 50 8.85 23.91 -23.46
CA LYS A 50 9.73 22.88 -24.01
C LYS A 50 11.11 22.81 -23.34
N MET A 51 11.39 23.70 -22.38
CA MET A 51 12.67 23.68 -21.69
C MET A 51 12.78 22.40 -20.84
N PRO A 52 13.91 21.69 -20.91
CA PRO A 52 14.20 20.59 -20.01
C PRO A 52 14.11 21.07 -18.55
N PRO A 53 13.68 20.21 -17.61
CA PRO A 53 13.79 20.52 -16.20
C PRO A 53 15.21 20.96 -15.86
N THR A 54 15.34 21.91 -14.94
CA THR A 54 16.62 22.51 -14.56
C THR A 54 17.58 21.38 -14.19
N ALA A 55 18.88 21.49 -14.52
CA ALA A 55 19.84 20.40 -14.31
C ALA A 55 19.81 19.82 -12.87
N ALA A 56 19.58 20.67 -11.87
CA ALA A 56 19.40 20.27 -10.47
C ALA A 56 18.10 19.48 -10.21
N GLU A 57 17.00 19.80 -10.90
CA GLU A 57 15.74 19.05 -10.82
C GLU A 57 15.89 17.66 -11.45
N MET A 58 16.60 17.57 -12.57
CA MET A 58 16.93 16.28 -13.20
C MET A 58 17.81 15.41 -12.30
N GLU A 59 18.79 15.99 -11.61
CA GLU A 59 19.60 15.29 -10.63
C GLU A 59 18.76 14.77 -9.46
N GLY A 60 17.88 15.61 -8.89
CA GLY A 60 16.97 15.20 -7.82
C GLY A 60 15.98 14.09 -8.24
N MET A 61 15.54 14.09 -9.50
CA MET A 61 14.69 13.02 -10.05
C MET A 61 15.46 11.70 -10.22
N LYS A 62 16.74 11.75 -10.60
CA LYS A 62 17.61 10.57 -10.65
C LYS A 62 17.84 10.00 -9.25
N ASP A 63 18.14 10.85 -8.27
CA ASP A 63 18.31 10.42 -6.87
C ASP A 63 17.03 9.77 -6.33
N LYS A 64 15.87 10.35 -6.64
CA LYS A 64 14.57 9.79 -6.24
C LYS A 64 14.31 8.43 -6.90
N LEU A 65 14.68 8.27 -8.18
CA LEU A 65 14.56 7.00 -8.90
C LEU A 65 15.45 5.93 -8.25
N VAL A 66 16.73 6.24 -8.05
CA VAL A 66 17.69 5.33 -7.40
C VAL A 66 17.21 4.95 -5.99
N LYS A 67 16.69 5.91 -5.22
CA LYS A 67 16.13 5.64 -3.89
C LYS A 67 14.94 4.69 -3.96
N MET A 68 14.01 4.92 -4.88
CA MET A 68 12.84 4.06 -5.06
C MET A 68 13.23 2.65 -5.50
N GLU A 69 14.24 2.51 -6.37
CA GLU A 69 14.78 1.22 -6.81
C GLU A 69 15.41 0.45 -5.64
N LEU A 70 16.22 1.13 -4.81
CA LEU A 70 16.79 0.54 -3.59
C LEU A 70 15.71 0.08 -2.61
N ASP A 71 14.70 0.92 -2.35
CA ASP A 71 13.57 0.58 -1.48
C ASP A 71 12.80 -0.64 -2.04
N HIS A 72 12.57 -0.69 -3.36
CA HIS A 72 11.91 -1.81 -4.03
C HIS A 72 12.72 -3.11 -3.93
N VAL A 73 14.04 -3.06 -4.12
CA VAL A 73 14.94 -4.21 -3.95
C VAL A 73 14.94 -4.69 -2.50
N ALA A 74 14.99 -3.78 -1.52
CA ALA A 74 14.95 -4.13 -0.10
C ALA A 74 13.65 -4.87 0.26
N VAL A 75 12.50 -4.36 -0.20
CA VAL A 75 11.20 -4.99 0.04
C VAL A 75 11.11 -6.35 -0.68
N THR A 76 11.49 -6.41 -1.95
CA THR A 76 11.39 -7.66 -2.75
C THR A 76 12.25 -8.77 -2.16
N THR A 77 13.50 -8.46 -1.80
CA THR A 77 14.40 -9.44 -1.17
C THR A 77 13.96 -9.83 0.24
N GLY A 78 13.28 -8.94 0.96
CA GLY A 78 12.62 -9.24 2.24
C GLY A 78 11.50 -10.26 2.09
N HIS A 79 10.58 -10.04 1.14
CA HIS A 79 9.49 -10.97 0.85
C HIS A 79 10.01 -12.31 0.33
N GLU A 80 11.05 -12.33 -0.48
CA GLU A 80 11.67 -13.57 -0.97
C GLU A 80 12.21 -14.43 0.19
N LYS A 81 12.85 -13.79 1.19
CA LYS A 81 13.31 -14.47 2.41
C LYS A 81 12.14 -15.01 3.25
N GLU A 82 11.06 -14.25 3.39
CA GLU A 82 9.86 -14.69 4.13
C GLU A 82 9.20 -15.88 3.43
N ILE A 83 9.04 -15.83 2.10
CA ILE A 83 8.48 -16.95 1.31
C ILE A 83 9.33 -18.20 1.47
N THR A 84 10.65 -18.10 1.37
CA THR A 84 11.55 -19.25 1.52
C THR A 84 11.50 -19.82 2.94
N GLN A 85 11.43 -18.97 3.97
CA GLN A 85 11.24 -19.40 5.35
C GLN A 85 9.90 -20.13 5.55
N LEU A 86 8.79 -19.56 5.06
CA LEU A 86 7.47 -20.16 5.17
C LEU A 86 7.38 -21.49 4.41
N LYS A 87 8.01 -21.59 3.24
CA LYS A 87 8.12 -22.85 2.48
C LYS A 87 8.84 -23.93 3.28
N SER A 88 9.99 -23.61 3.88
CA SER A 88 10.73 -24.57 4.72
C SER A 88 9.93 -25.00 5.95
N MET A 89 9.21 -24.07 6.60
CA MET A 89 8.34 -24.40 7.73
C MET A 89 7.18 -25.32 7.30
N LEU A 90 6.60 -25.08 6.13
CA LEU A 90 5.52 -25.92 5.58
C LEU A 90 6.03 -27.33 5.31
N GLU A 91 7.17 -27.47 4.63
CA GLU A 91 7.80 -28.77 4.34
C GLU A 91 8.11 -29.55 5.63
N HIS A 92 8.63 -28.88 6.65
CA HIS A 92 8.85 -29.51 7.96
C HIS A 92 7.54 -30.00 8.60
N ARG A 93 6.46 -29.21 8.53
CA ARG A 93 5.15 -29.62 9.05
C ARG A 93 4.56 -30.78 8.26
N GLU A 94 4.74 -30.82 6.95
CA GLU A 94 4.34 -31.94 6.09
C GLU A 94 5.08 -33.23 6.46
N GLU A 95 6.40 -33.14 6.73
CA GLU A 95 7.20 -34.26 7.23
C GLU A 95 6.69 -34.78 8.59
N VAL A 96 6.39 -33.86 9.52
CA VAL A 96 5.83 -34.22 10.84
C VAL A 96 4.49 -34.94 10.67
N ILE A 97 3.60 -34.44 9.82
CA ILE A 97 2.32 -35.09 9.54
C ILE A 97 2.53 -36.47 8.93
N ARG A 98 3.47 -36.62 7.99
CA ARG A 98 3.77 -37.92 7.37
C ARG A 98 4.27 -38.94 8.40
N LYS A 99 5.19 -38.53 9.27
CA LYS A 99 5.71 -39.35 10.38
C LYS A 99 4.60 -39.74 11.36
N LEU A 100 3.77 -38.79 11.79
CA LEU A 100 2.66 -39.07 12.70
C LEU A 100 1.64 -40.04 12.09
N LYS A 101 1.32 -39.89 10.79
CA LYS A 101 0.45 -40.82 10.06
C LYS A 101 1.08 -42.22 9.93
N GLU A 102 2.39 -42.31 9.74
CA GLU A 102 3.08 -43.60 9.71
C GLU A 102 3.10 -44.27 11.08
N THR A 103 3.40 -43.53 12.15
CA THR A 103 3.35 -44.04 13.52
C THR A 103 1.95 -44.52 13.87
N LEU A 104 0.90 -43.76 13.53
CA LEU A 104 -0.48 -44.17 13.79
C LEU A 104 -0.83 -45.49 13.10
N ARG A 105 -0.45 -45.66 11.82
CA ARG A 105 -0.63 -46.92 11.10
C ARG A 105 0.12 -48.08 11.74
N LYS A 106 1.37 -47.86 12.19
CA LYS A 106 2.16 -48.88 12.89
C LYS A 106 1.52 -49.28 14.22
N THR A 107 1.03 -48.32 15.01
CA THR A 107 0.35 -48.60 16.28
C THR A 107 -0.96 -49.35 16.05
N GLN A 108 -1.77 -48.96 15.06
CA GLN A 108 -3.00 -49.68 14.70
C GLN A 108 -2.70 -51.11 14.27
N GLN A 109 -1.67 -51.30 13.44
CA GLN A 109 -1.24 -52.63 13.04
C GLN A 109 -0.75 -53.44 14.25
N GLU A 110 0.04 -52.87 15.15
CA GLU A 110 0.49 -53.55 16.37
C GLU A 110 -0.69 -53.97 17.27
N GLU A 111 -1.71 -53.13 17.41
CA GLU A 111 -2.94 -53.46 18.15
C GLU A 111 -3.71 -54.62 17.49
N GLU A 112 -3.86 -54.62 16.17
CA GLU A 112 -4.52 -55.71 15.42
C GLU A 112 -3.72 -57.02 15.47
N TYR A 113 -2.40 -56.97 15.33
CA TYR A 113 -1.52 -58.14 15.47
C TYR A 113 -1.53 -58.66 16.91
N SER A 114 -1.54 -57.78 17.91
CA SER A 114 -1.67 -58.15 19.33
C SER A 114 -3.04 -58.77 19.65
N PHE A 115 -4.09 -58.46 18.87
CA PHE A 115 -5.42 -59.06 19.04
C PHE A 115 -5.52 -60.45 18.38
N MET A 116 -4.90 -60.65 17.22
CA MET A 116 -4.82 -61.96 16.56
C MET A 116 -3.87 -62.96 17.26
N GLU A 117 -2.88 -62.48 18.01
CA GLU A 117 -1.95 -63.28 18.83
C GLU A 117 -2.53 -63.79 20.17
N SER A 118 -3.86 -63.76 20.33
CA SER A 118 -4.57 -64.16 21.56
C SER A 118 -4.77 -65.68 21.72
N ASP A 119 -3.90 -66.50 21.15
CA ASP A 119 -3.86 -67.94 21.40
C ASP A 119 -2.74 -68.26 22.42
N GLY A 120 -3.07 -68.01 23.70
CA GLY A 120 -2.52 -68.68 24.87
C GLY A 120 -1.04 -68.49 25.27
N SER A 121 -0.15 -67.97 24.43
CA SER A 121 1.30 -67.95 24.74
C SER A 121 2.00 -66.57 24.69
N GLN A 122 1.35 -65.50 24.22
CA GLN A 122 1.99 -64.18 24.00
C GLN A 122 1.73 -63.11 25.05
N THR A 123 0.76 -63.30 25.94
CA THR A 123 0.50 -62.37 27.05
C THR A 123 1.71 -62.16 27.97
N LYS A 124 2.60 -63.15 28.11
CA LYS A 124 3.85 -63.01 28.89
C LYS A 124 4.93 -62.16 28.20
N ALA A 125 5.08 -62.27 26.88
CA ALA A 125 6.06 -61.48 26.13
C ALA A 125 5.63 -60.01 26.04
N LEU A 126 4.33 -59.78 25.80
CA LEU A 126 3.72 -58.45 25.75
C LEU A 126 3.69 -57.77 27.12
N ALA A 127 3.44 -58.51 28.20
CA ALA A 127 3.59 -58.00 29.56
C ALA A 127 5.05 -57.61 29.88
N CYS A 128 6.03 -58.43 29.49
CA CYS A 128 7.44 -58.12 29.69
C CYS A 128 7.92 -56.91 28.87
N LEU A 129 7.40 -56.69 27.66
CA LEU A 129 7.71 -55.51 26.85
C LEU A 129 7.09 -54.24 27.44
N LYS A 130 5.82 -54.30 27.84
CA LYS A 130 5.11 -53.19 28.52
C LYS A 130 5.77 -52.85 29.86
N GLU A 131 6.25 -53.85 30.59
CA GLU A 131 7.00 -53.64 31.84
C GLU A 131 8.33 -52.89 31.60
N LYS A 132 9.08 -53.24 30.54
CA LYS A 132 10.30 -52.52 30.16
C LYS A 132 10.05 -51.07 29.75
N THR A 133 8.98 -50.79 28.98
CA THR A 133 8.65 -49.41 28.59
C THR A 133 8.15 -48.59 29.76
N ILE A 134 7.38 -49.18 30.68
CA ILE A 134 6.98 -48.56 31.94
C ILE A 134 8.21 -48.24 32.79
N GLU A 135 9.16 -49.16 32.90
CA GLU A 135 10.39 -48.94 33.65
C GLU A 135 11.27 -47.83 33.03
N GLU A 136 11.36 -47.76 31.71
CA GLU A 136 12.07 -46.68 31.02
C GLU A 136 11.38 -45.32 31.23
N LEU A 137 10.04 -45.28 31.19
CA LEU A 137 9.27 -44.08 31.49
C LEU A 137 9.46 -43.65 32.95
N HIS A 138 9.45 -44.58 33.90
CA HIS A 138 9.75 -44.30 35.31
C HIS A 138 11.14 -43.69 35.48
N LYS A 139 12.16 -44.20 34.77
CA LYS A 139 13.53 -43.63 34.77
C LYS A 139 13.56 -42.21 34.21
N LYS A 140 12.87 -41.96 33.10
CA LYS A 140 12.76 -40.60 32.53
C LYS A 140 12.04 -39.65 33.48
N ASN A 141 10.96 -40.10 34.12
CA ASN A 141 10.23 -39.29 35.08
C ASN A 141 11.11 -38.94 36.29
N ALA A 142 11.82 -39.92 36.85
CA ALA A 142 12.78 -39.67 37.93
C ALA A 142 13.90 -38.69 37.51
N HIS A 143 14.37 -38.77 36.26
CA HIS A 143 15.35 -37.82 35.75
C HIS A 143 14.78 -36.39 35.66
N PHE A 144 13.56 -36.22 35.13
CA PHE A 144 12.91 -34.91 35.05
C PHE A 144 12.61 -34.32 36.43
N GLU A 145 12.17 -35.14 37.38
CA GLU A 145 11.95 -34.71 38.78
C GLU A 145 13.27 -34.23 39.42
N SER A 146 14.38 -34.93 39.19
CA SER A 146 15.71 -34.49 39.64
C SER A 146 16.12 -33.17 39.00
N LEU A 147 15.86 -32.99 37.70
CA LEU A 147 16.18 -31.75 37.00
C LEU A 147 15.31 -30.58 37.50
N LEU A 148 14.02 -30.81 37.70
CA LEU A 148 13.11 -29.83 38.30
C LEU A 148 13.54 -29.46 39.71
N THR A 149 13.92 -30.43 40.54
CA THR A 149 14.44 -30.19 41.89
C THR A 149 15.70 -29.33 41.84
N LYS A 150 16.66 -29.66 40.96
CA LYS A 150 17.89 -28.87 40.78
C LYS A 150 17.59 -27.44 40.32
N GLN A 151 16.71 -27.27 39.35
CA GLN A 151 16.29 -25.94 38.90
C GLN A 151 15.58 -25.16 40.02
N GLN A 152 14.74 -25.83 40.81
CA GLN A 152 14.04 -25.24 41.94
C GLN A 152 14.99 -24.79 43.04
N GLU A 153 16.06 -25.55 43.32
CA GLU A 153 17.13 -25.16 44.24
C GLU A 153 17.90 -23.93 43.74
N GLU A 154 18.24 -23.88 42.44
CA GLU A 154 18.89 -22.72 41.83
C GLU A 154 18.01 -21.47 41.91
N ILE A 155 16.72 -21.59 41.57
CA ILE A 155 15.74 -20.50 41.72
C ILE A 155 15.69 -20.03 43.18
N THR A 156 15.65 -20.96 44.13
CA THR A 156 15.60 -20.64 45.57
C THR A 156 16.88 -19.93 46.01
N LYS A 157 18.05 -20.36 45.53
CA LYS A 157 19.33 -19.71 45.79
C LYS A 157 19.37 -18.28 45.25
N TRP A 158 18.93 -18.06 44.02
CA TRP A 158 18.85 -16.72 43.43
C TRP A 158 17.80 -15.84 44.13
N LYS A 159 16.66 -16.40 44.50
CA LYS A 159 15.61 -15.72 45.29
C LYS A 159 16.15 -15.28 46.65
N ASN A 160 16.86 -16.16 47.36
CA ASN A 160 17.48 -15.83 48.65
C ASN A 160 18.58 -14.76 48.49
N ARG A 161 19.39 -14.83 47.44
CA ARG A 161 20.40 -13.80 47.12
C ARG A 161 19.74 -12.44 46.85
N ALA A 162 18.67 -12.41 46.05
CA ALA A 162 17.91 -11.20 45.78
C ALA A 162 17.27 -10.63 47.06
N TYR A 163 16.73 -11.50 47.92
CA TYR A 163 16.17 -11.09 49.21
C TYR A 163 17.25 -10.50 50.14
N LYS A 164 18.44 -11.11 50.21
CA LYS A 164 19.58 -10.58 50.99
C LYS A 164 20.05 -9.22 50.47
N LEU A 165 20.13 -9.03 49.14
CA LEU A 165 20.44 -7.74 48.53
C LEU A 165 19.36 -6.68 48.77
N ARG A 166 18.09 -7.08 48.89
CA ARG A 166 16.99 -6.17 49.24
C ARG A 166 16.91 -5.87 50.74
N GLY A 167 17.29 -6.82 51.59
CA GLY A 167 17.31 -6.69 53.04
C GLY A 167 18.44 -5.81 53.57
N SER A 168 19.56 -5.72 52.85
CA SER A 168 20.68 -4.82 53.20
C SER A 168 20.42 -3.35 52.86
N ARG A 169 19.25 -3.00 52.30
CA ARG A 169 18.81 -1.61 52.05
C ARG A 169 17.80 -1.12 53.08
N LYS A 170 17.95 -1.54 54.32
CA LYS A 170 17.22 -1.01 55.47
C LYS A 170 18.23 -0.43 56.46
N ASP A 171 18.85 0.67 56.04
CA ASP A 171 19.18 1.80 56.91
C ASP A 171 19.46 3.04 56.03
N PRO A 172 18.87 4.21 56.31
CA PRO A 172 19.03 5.40 55.49
C PRO A 172 20.24 6.24 55.97
N PRO A 173 21.03 6.77 55.03
CA PRO A 173 21.46 8.16 55.14
C PRO A 173 21.07 8.96 53.90
N GLN A 174 20.08 9.84 54.10
CA GLN A 174 19.98 11.22 53.62
C GLN A 174 20.85 11.61 52.40
N THR A 175 20.22 11.80 51.23
CA THR A 175 20.48 12.92 50.28
C THR A 175 19.34 12.98 49.23
N PRO A 176 19.07 14.16 48.64
CA PRO A 176 17.75 14.52 48.17
C PRO A 176 17.53 14.09 46.72
N HIS A 177 16.43 13.39 46.45
CA HIS A 177 15.92 13.23 45.09
C HIS A 177 14.40 13.45 45.07
N THR A 178 13.98 14.26 44.11
CA THR A 178 12.65 14.86 43.88
C THR A 178 11.66 13.87 43.21
N PRO A 179 10.42 14.31 42.92
CA PRO A 179 9.19 13.90 43.59
C PRO A 179 8.53 12.62 43.03
N THR A 180 8.17 11.77 43.97
CA THR A 180 7.18 10.69 43.96
C THR A 180 6.02 10.80 42.95
N LYS A 181 5.87 9.77 42.10
CA LYS A 181 4.56 9.19 41.74
C LYS A 181 4.51 7.76 42.27
N ARG A 182 4.11 7.61 43.54
CA ARG A 182 3.88 6.32 44.21
C ARG A 182 2.77 5.56 43.47
N GLN A 183 3.04 4.33 43.05
CA GLN A 183 2.00 3.30 42.97
C GLN A 183 1.91 2.55 44.31
N PRO A 184 0.72 2.07 44.72
CA PRO A 184 0.56 1.36 45.99
C PRO A 184 1.27 -0.01 45.97
N PRO A 185 1.73 -0.53 47.11
CA PRO A 185 2.29 -1.88 47.21
C PRO A 185 1.15 -2.91 47.14
N LEU A 186 1.12 -3.73 46.09
CA LEU A 186 0.22 -4.88 46.00
C LEU A 186 0.76 -5.98 46.92
N VAL A 187 -0.06 -6.34 47.90
CA VAL A 187 0.16 -7.42 48.86
C VAL A 187 0.26 -8.78 48.17
N GLU A 188 1.16 -9.59 48.71
CA GLU A 188 1.51 -10.95 48.29
C GLU A 188 0.33 -11.90 48.57
N SER A 189 -0.48 -12.27 47.56
CA SER A 189 -1.33 -13.48 47.59
C SER A 189 -2.14 -13.71 46.31
N GLU A 190 -1.50 -13.90 45.14
CA GLU A 190 -2.17 -14.65 44.05
C GLU A 190 -1.17 -15.06 42.96
N VAL A 191 -0.64 -16.28 43.08
CA VAL A 191 0.10 -16.96 42.01
C VAL A 191 -0.62 -18.25 41.64
N ASN A 192 -1.83 -18.14 41.09
CA ASN A 192 -2.46 -19.23 40.33
C ASN A 192 -3.49 -18.71 39.31
N SER A 193 -3.03 -18.05 38.25
CA SER A 193 -3.64 -18.03 36.89
C SER A 193 -3.21 -16.76 36.15
N PRO A 194 -2.81 -16.84 34.87
CA PRO A 194 -2.59 -15.65 34.07
C PRO A 194 -3.94 -15.08 33.60
N LYS A 195 -4.45 -14.06 34.29
CA LYS A 195 -5.50 -13.19 33.75
C LYS A 195 -4.96 -11.78 33.51
N LYS A 196 -4.94 -11.46 32.21
CA LYS A 196 -5.05 -10.16 31.54
C LYS A 196 -4.82 -8.90 32.40
N ALA A 197 -3.74 -8.17 32.11
CA ALA A 197 -3.84 -6.78 31.66
C ALA A 197 -2.46 -6.25 31.18
N PHE A 198 -2.53 -5.27 30.27
CA PHE A 198 -1.46 -4.36 29.86
C PHE A 198 -0.49 -4.85 28.78
N LEU A 199 -1.02 -5.28 27.64
CA LEU A 199 -0.38 -5.00 26.37
C LEU A 199 -1.15 -3.85 25.72
N ASP A 200 -0.62 -2.64 25.85
CA ASP A 200 -0.92 -1.53 24.95
C ASP A 200 -0.35 -1.90 23.58
N SER A 201 -1.13 -2.67 22.84
CA SER A 201 -0.84 -3.09 21.48
C SER A 201 -2.06 -2.70 20.66
N PRO A 202 -1.92 -1.94 19.56
CA PRO A 202 -3.06 -1.51 18.75
C PRO A 202 -3.57 -2.71 17.94
N LYS A 203 -4.23 -3.66 18.62
CA LYS A 203 -4.84 -4.84 18.03
C LYS A 203 -6.35 -4.63 17.95
N SER A 204 -6.76 -4.22 16.74
CA SER A 204 -7.89 -4.77 16.01
C SER A 204 -9.22 -4.94 16.79
N LYS A 205 -10.12 -3.96 16.62
CA LYS A 205 -11.54 -4.06 17.01
C LYS A 205 -12.38 -4.98 16.11
N PHE A 206 -11.78 -5.79 15.24
CA PHE A 206 -12.51 -6.58 14.24
C PHE A 206 -13.01 -7.95 14.74
N PHE A 207 -12.55 -8.45 15.89
CA PHE A 207 -12.86 -9.81 16.32
C PHE A 207 -13.65 -9.91 17.64
N ASP A 208 -14.07 -8.80 18.23
CA ASP A 208 -14.88 -8.80 19.45
C ASP A 208 -16.37 -8.72 19.09
N ILE A 209 -16.87 -9.78 18.45
CA ILE A 209 -18.28 -9.98 18.16
C ILE A 209 -18.69 -11.30 18.78
N ARG A 210 -19.05 -11.29 20.08
CA ARG A 210 -20.08 -12.19 20.63
C ARG A 210 -20.69 -11.63 21.91
N ALA A 211 -22.03 -11.60 21.88
CA ALA A 211 -23.01 -11.41 22.97
C ALA A 211 -23.44 -9.97 23.26
N GLY A 212 -24.56 -9.57 22.66
CA GLY A 212 -25.34 -8.38 23.04
C GLY A 212 -26.12 -7.83 21.86
N ASP A 213 -27.44 -7.94 21.90
CA ASP A 213 -28.40 -7.62 20.84
C ASP A 213 -28.35 -6.16 20.38
N GLU A 214 -27.95 -5.89 19.13
CA GLU A 214 -28.31 -4.71 18.34
C GLU A 214 -27.88 -4.93 16.88
N PRO A 215 -28.76 -4.95 15.86
CA PRO A 215 -28.35 -5.02 14.47
C PRO A 215 -27.85 -3.64 14.03
N MET A 216 -26.62 -3.29 14.41
CA MET A 216 -25.92 -2.15 13.84
C MET A 216 -25.68 -2.43 12.34
N SER A 217 -26.46 -1.74 11.51
CA SER A 217 -26.37 -1.73 10.05
C SER A 217 -24.91 -1.58 9.62
N LEU A 218 -24.28 -2.70 9.25
CA LEU A 218 -23.03 -2.70 8.53
C LEU A 218 -23.31 -2.02 7.19
N LYS A 219 -22.95 -0.75 7.09
CA LYS A 219 -22.96 0.00 5.84
C LYS A 219 -21.78 -0.50 5.00
N CYS A 220 -21.87 -1.74 4.56
CA CYS A 220 -20.99 -2.33 3.57
C CYS A 220 -21.35 -1.72 2.21
N PRO A 221 -20.46 -0.96 1.56
CA PRO A 221 -20.71 -0.50 0.21
C PRO A 221 -20.66 -1.73 -0.70
N LYS A 222 -21.82 -2.24 -1.11
CA LYS A 222 -21.94 -3.38 -2.04
C LYS A 222 -21.72 -2.99 -3.51
N GLN A 223 -21.35 -1.74 -3.80
CA GLN A 223 -21.30 -1.20 -5.15
C GLN A 223 -19.89 -0.87 -5.64
N PHE A 224 -18.88 -1.69 -5.33
CA PHE A 224 -17.56 -1.47 -5.93
C PHE A 224 -17.36 -2.19 -7.26
N PHE A 225 -18.26 -3.07 -7.69
CA PHE A 225 -18.20 -3.70 -9.01
C PHE A 225 -19.60 -4.11 -9.50
N ASP A 226 -20.38 -3.18 -10.06
CA ASP A 226 -21.55 -3.49 -10.91
C ASP A 226 -21.24 -3.15 -12.38
N ASN A 227 -20.22 -3.80 -12.93
CA ASN A 227 -19.84 -3.68 -14.34
C ASN A 227 -20.88 -4.28 -15.32
N SER A 228 -22.12 -4.51 -14.90
CA SER A 228 -23.18 -5.10 -15.70
C SER A 228 -23.64 -4.22 -16.88
N ASN A 229 -23.14 -2.99 -16.98
CA ASN A 229 -23.47 -2.06 -18.09
C ASN A 229 -22.24 -1.67 -18.93
N LEU A 230 -21.06 -2.25 -18.69
CA LEU A 230 -19.89 -2.03 -19.54
C LEU A 230 -19.95 -2.98 -20.74
N GLY A 231 -20.56 -2.52 -21.83
CA GLY A 231 -20.40 -3.12 -23.16
C GLY A 231 -21.66 -3.50 -23.92
N THR A 232 -22.86 -3.36 -23.36
CA THR A 232 -24.09 -3.58 -24.13
C THR A 232 -24.57 -2.28 -24.76
N MET A 233 -24.28 -2.12 -26.06
CA MET A 233 -24.97 -1.17 -26.93
C MET A 233 -26.50 -1.33 -26.77
N PRO A 234 -27.28 -0.24 -26.71
CA PRO A 234 -28.74 -0.36 -26.69
C PRO A 234 -29.21 -0.96 -28.01
N ASP A 235 -29.75 -2.17 -27.95
CA ASP A 235 -30.54 -2.75 -29.04
C ASP A 235 -31.77 -1.86 -29.25
N VAL A 236 -31.78 -1.16 -30.37
CA VAL A 236 -32.95 -0.41 -30.84
C VAL A 236 -33.97 -1.46 -31.28
N SER A 237 -34.93 -1.72 -30.40
CA SER A 237 -36.09 -2.54 -30.69
C SER A 237 -36.93 -1.91 -31.80
N HIS A 238 -36.88 -2.49 -33.00
CA HIS A 238 -37.95 -2.39 -33.99
C HIS A 238 -38.45 -3.81 -34.32
N ILE A 239 -39.66 -4.12 -33.85
CA ILE A 239 -40.52 -5.22 -34.31
C ILE A 239 -41.90 -4.54 -34.45
N PRO A 240 -42.66 -4.70 -35.56
CA PRO A 240 -43.16 -6.02 -35.94
C PRO A 240 -43.38 -6.36 -37.42
N ALA A 241 -43.17 -7.66 -37.67
CA ALA A 241 -44.04 -8.58 -38.41
C ALA A 241 -44.22 -8.48 -39.94
N GLU A 242 -44.00 -9.66 -40.53
CA GLU A 242 -44.68 -10.26 -41.70
C GLU A 242 -44.14 -9.99 -43.12
N LEU A 243 -44.12 -11.08 -43.90
CA LEU A 243 -43.85 -11.27 -45.33
C LEU A 243 -42.36 -11.40 -45.72
N ALA A 244 -41.84 -12.61 -45.89
CA ALA A 244 -41.97 -13.51 -47.06
C ALA A 244 -40.94 -13.20 -48.17
N MET A 245 -40.23 -14.25 -48.58
CA MET A 245 -39.60 -14.51 -49.90
C MET A 245 -39.41 -13.31 -50.84
N ASP A 246 -38.19 -13.06 -51.32
CA ASP A 246 -37.63 -13.68 -52.53
C ASP A 246 -36.27 -13.04 -52.88
N SER A 247 -35.59 -13.78 -53.73
CA SER A 247 -34.30 -13.65 -54.39
C SER A 247 -34.01 -12.35 -55.14
N SER A 248 -32.72 -12.20 -55.44
CA SER A 248 -32.15 -11.85 -56.76
C SER A 248 -31.42 -10.51 -56.90
N GLU A 249 -30.18 -10.65 -57.37
CA GLU A 249 -29.42 -9.85 -58.35
C GLU A 249 -29.32 -8.32 -58.21
N SER A 250 -28.08 -7.81 -58.26
CA SER A 250 -27.57 -7.09 -59.44
C SER A 250 -26.20 -6.47 -59.17
N ASP A 251 -25.39 -6.55 -60.22
CA ASP A 251 -24.01 -6.11 -60.38
C ASP A 251 -23.81 -4.58 -60.52
N GLU A 252 -22.52 -4.22 -60.61
CA GLU A 252 -21.91 -3.09 -61.34
C GLU A 252 -21.63 -1.75 -60.61
N ASP A 253 -20.32 -1.57 -60.37
CA ASP A 253 -19.44 -0.51 -60.89
C ASP A 253 -19.59 0.99 -60.57
N ALA A 254 -18.52 1.48 -59.94
CA ALA A 254 -17.63 2.57 -60.35
C ALA A 254 -18.17 4.01 -60.57
N SER A 255 -17.73 4.86 -59.61
CA SER A 255 -17.04 6.15 -59.81
C SER A 255 -17.78 7.49 -59.65
N THR A 256 -17.15 8.31 -58.79
CA THR A 256 -16.98 9.78 -58.79
C THR A 256 -18.15 10.70 -58.41
N SER A 257 -18.06 11.35 -57.23
CA SER A 257 -17.56 12.74 -57.11
C SER A 257 -17.81 13.37 -55.73
N THR A 258 -16.73 13.92 -55.15
CA THR A 258 -16.61 15.14 -54.32
C THR A 258 -17.80 15.68 -53.51
N ALA A 259 -17.62 15.80 -52.18
CA ALA A 259 -17.85 17.04 -51.41
C ALA A 259 -17.35 16.93 -49.94
N VAL A 260 -16.29 17.68 -49.64
CA VAL A 260 -16.05 18.57 -48.48
C VAL A 260 -16.74 18.26 -47.13
N GLY A 261 -15.94 18.17 -46.06
CA GLY A 261 -16.42 18.45 -44.69
C GLY A 261 -15.47 18.02 -43.58
N SER A 262 -14.69 18.96 -43.07
CA SER A 262 -13.72 18.88 -41.97
C SER A 262 -14.26 18.31 -40.64
N ASN A 263 -13.45 17.56 -39.90
CA ASN A 263 -12.95 18.00 -38.58
C ASN A 263 -11.97 16.98 -37.96
N GLU A 264 -10.75 17.48 -37.74
CA GLU A 264 -9.76 16.94 -36.80
C GLU A 264 -10.18 17.20 -35.35
N ALA A 265 -9.49 16.47 -34.45
CA ALA A 265 -9.38 16.64 -33.00
C ALA A 265 -10.26 15.72 -32.15
N ASN A 266 -9.77 14.50 -31.92
CA ASN A 266 -9.71 13.99 -30.55
C ASN A 266 -8.45 13.14 -30.35
N GLN A 267 -7.35 13.78 -29.93
CA GLN A 267 -6.20 13.06 -29.38
C GLN A 267 -6.45 12.92 -27.87
N ASP A 268 -6.88 11.74 -27.46
CA ASP A 268 -7.09 11.38 -26.06
C ASP A 268 -5.76 11.35 -25.30
N ASN A 269 -5.61 12.26 -24.34
CA ASN A 269 -4.46 12.38 -23.45
C ASN A 269 -4.56 11.32 -22.32
N TRP A 270 -4.10 10.10 -22.58
CA TRP A 270 -4.17 8.95 -21.65
C TRP A 270 -3.30 9.09 -20.38
N TRP A 271 -2.36 10.05 -20.31
CA TRP A 271 -1.36 10.13 -19.24
C TRP A 271 -1.59 11.22 -18.18
N HIS A 272 -2.75 11.89 -18.17
CA HIS A 272 -3.06 12.82 -17.09
C HIS A 272 -3.39 12.11 -15.78
N ILE A 273 -2.38 11.99 -14.91
CA ILE A 273 -2.54 11.60 -13.50
C ILE A 273 -2.96 12.86 -12.72
N PRO A 274 -4.15 12.92 -12.09
CA PRO A 274 -4.52 14.05 -11.25
C PRO A 274 -3.62 14.13 -10.02
N ASN A 275 -2.91 15.24 -9.85
CA ASN A 275 -2.15 15.55 -8.63
C ASN A 275 -3.11 15.68 -7.43
N SER A 276 -3.24 14.62 -6.63
CA SER A 276 -3.85 14.69 -5.31
C SER A 276 -2.82 15.12 -4.27
N SER A 277 -2.66 16.43 -4.10
CA SER A 277 -1.86 17.02 -3.03
C SER A 277 -2.64 16.98 -1.69
N PRO A 278 -2.06 16.49 -0.58
CA PRO A 278 -2.71 16.54 0.72
C PRO A 278 -2.82 17.98 1.22
N ARG A 279 -4.05 18.38 1.52
CA ARG A 279 -4.43 19.65 2.13
C ARG A 279 -3.71 19.81 3.48
N LYS A 280 -2.64 20.62 3.53
CA LYS A 280 -2.04 21.04 4.81
C LYS A 280 -3.03 21.95 5.55
N ALA A 281 -3.34 21.60 6.79
CA ALA A 281 -4.06 22.48 7.70
C ALA A 281 -3.14 23.64 8.10
N ASN A 282 -3.72 24.84 8.09
CA ASN A 282 -3.04 26.08 8.43
C ASN A 282 -2.96 26.18 9.96
N THR A 283 -1.76 26.19 10.53
CA THR A 283 -1.51 26.71 11.87
C THR A 283 -0.44 27.78 11.75
N ASN A 284 -0.89 29.03 11.81
CA ASN A 284 -0.06 30.21 11.95
C ASN A 284 -0.13 30.68 13.41
N MET A 285 0.84 31.50 13.83
CA MET A 285 1.10 32.04 15.19
C MET A 285 1.95 31.10 16.07
N ASP A 286 3.11 31.47 16.62
CA ASP A 286 3.86 32.72 16.60
C ASP A 286 5.33 32.42 16.92
N ALA A 287 6.21 33.28 16.39
CA ALA A 287 7.61 33.36 16.72
C ALA A 287 7.82 33.65 18.21
N ASN A 288 8.88 33.10 18.82
CA ASN A 288 9.87 33.87 19.59
C ASN A 288 11.01 32.98 20.12
N GLY A 289 12.23 33.30 19.68
CA GLY A 289 13.41 33.36 20.55
C GLY A 289 14.15 32.07 20.89
N CYS A 290 15.19 31.76 20.12
CA CYS A 290 16.43 31.21 20.67
C CYS A 290 17.11 32.31 21.53
N PRO A 291 17.88 31.99 22.59
CA PRO A 291 19.29 31.73 22.34
C PRO A 291 19.96 30.67 23.24
N THR A 292 20.97 30.05 22.65
CA THR A 292 22.23 29.54 23.18
C THR A 292 22.64 30.05 24.57
N GLN A 293 22.93 29.16 25.53
CA GLN A 293 24.28 28.72 25.96
C GLN A 293 24.18 27.65 27.06
#